data_AF-A0A255Z7S4-F1
#
_entry.id   AF-A0A255Z7S4-F1
#
_cell.length_a   1.000
_cell.length_b   1.000
_cell.length_c   1.000
_cell.angle_alpha   90.00
_cell.angle_beta   90.00
_cell.angle_gamma   90.00
#
_symmetry.space_group_name_H-M   'P 1'
#
loop_
_entity.id
_entity.type
_entity.pdbx_description
1 polymer ?
#
loop_
_entity_poly.entity_id
_entity_poly.type
_entity_poly.pdbx_seq_one_letter_code
_entity_poly.pdbx_strand_id
1 'polypeptide(L)'
;MTDNIVNTKRVIDYDPAILDDSTFKDYLYAEYYALEKLKTEDIVRFKDSKITENNTDEVINALGFESRGKYIEFAKKQFERYTYLENKYKISSLTEETKYSLVKDGLIKFQIPVLHPDPVEVPTMSCTWKKRWCDVGVIGAAVLAHTACGALDVETLGLTIILGCHTGAALAQAAGHALCIANYDDCVAGK
;
A
#
# COMPACT_ATOMS: atom_id res chain seq x y z
N MET A 1 27.19 -1.69 37.59
CA MET A 1 26.55 -2.02 36.30
C MET A 1 25.57 -0.91 36.02
N THR A 2 25.94 0.04 35.17
CA THR A 2 25.09 1.14 34.74
C THR A 2 24.45 0.71 33.43
N ASP A 3 23.13 0.52 33.45
CA ASP A 3 22.35 0.22 32.26
C ASP A 3 22.43 1.39 31.29
N ASN A 4 23.10 1.17 30.16
CA ASN A 4 23.03 2.07 29.02
C ASN A 4 21.64 1.93 28.39
N ILE A 5 20.69 2.73 28.88
CA ILE A 5 19.43 2.97 28.17
C ILE A 5 19.80 3.77 26.93
N VAL A 6 20.05 3.06 25.82
CA VAL A 6 20.11 3.68 24.50
C VAL A 6 18.71 4.19 24.21
N ASN A 7 18.52 5.49 24.45
CA ASN A 7 17.34 6.21 24.01
C ASN A 7 17.45 6.35 22.48
N THR A 8 17.08 5.28 21.75
CA THR A 8 16.95 5.29 20.30
C THR A 8 15.74 6.14 19.92
N LYS A 9 15.91 7.45 20.02
CA LYS A 9 14.98 8.40 19.42
C LYS A 9 14.94 8.05 17.94
N ARG A 10 13.82 7.47 17.48
CA ARG A 10 13.60 7.08 16.09
C ARG A 10 13.89 8.32 15.23
N VAL A 11 15.00 8.29 14.49
CA VAL A 11 15.37 9.41 13.62
C VAL A 11 14.40 9.35 12.46
N ILE A 12 13.46 10.28 12.45
CA ILE A 12 12.53 10.46 11.34
C ILE A 12 13.36 11.06 10.19
N ASP A 13 13.70 10.23 9.22
CA ASP A 13 14.55 10.60 8.08
C ASP A 13 13.71 11.00 6.85
N TYR A 14 12.61 11.72 7.06
CA TYR A 14 11.80 12.31 6.00
C TYR A 14 11.36 13.72 6.41
N ASP A 15 11.09 14.58 5.44
CA ASP A 15 10.56 15.92 5.69
C ASP A 15 9.19 15.80 6.40
N PRO A 16 9.03 16.24 7.66
CA PRO A 16 7.79 16.07 8.41
C PRO A 16 6.61 16.82 7.77
N ALA A 17 6.84 17.81 6.91
CA ALA A 17 5.79 18.54 6.21
C ALA A 17 4.95 17.63 5.28
N ILE A 18 5.49 16.50 4.82
CA ILE A 18 4.73 15.52 4.04
C ILE A 18 3.51 14.99 4.79
N LEU A 19 3.60 14.90 6.13
CA LEU A 19 2.51 14.44 6.98
C LEU A 19 1.40 15.49 7.13
N ASP A 20 1.61 16.72 6.68
CA ASP A 20 0.59 17.77 6.62
C ASP A 20 0.10 18.03 5.18
N ASP A 21 0.63 17.28 4.20
CA ASP A 21 0.27 17.42 2.80
C ASP A 21 -1.03 16.69 2.46
N SER A 22 -2.02 17.44 1.94
CA SER A 22 -3.30 16.87 1.52
C SER A 22 -3.15 15.83 0.40
N THR A 23 -2.15 15.98 -0.47
CA THR A 23 -1.87 15.03 -1.55
C THR A 23 -1.36 13.72 -1.00
N PHE A 24 -0.55 13.76 0.07
CA PHE A 24 -0.07 12.55 0.74
C PHE A 24 -1.22 11.82 1.44
N LYS A 25 -2.09 12.58 2.12
CA LYS A 25 -3.34 12.05 2.68
C LYS A 25 -4.19 11.37 1.60
N ASP A 26 -4.49 12.07 0.51
CA ASP A 26 -5.32 11.55 -0.58
C ASP A 26 -4.70 10.30 -1.24
N TYR A 27 -3.37 10.28 -1.37
CA TYR A 27 -2.64 9.13 -1.87
C TYR A 27 -2.82 7.90 -0.97
N LEU A 28 -2.66 8.04 0.35
CA LEU A 28 -2.85 6.94 1.30
C LEU A 28 -4.31 6.47 1.38
N TYR A 29 -5.28 7.38 1.35
CA TYR A 29 -6.70 7.01 1.30
C TYR A 29 -7.04 6.24 0.02
N ALA A 30 -6.51 6.66 -1.13
CA ALA A 30 -6.72 5.96 -2.40
C ALA A 30 -6.16 4.54 -2.37
N GLU A 31 -4.96 4.33 -1.81
CA GLU A 31 -4.40 2.98 -1.61
C GLU A 31 -5.25 2.13 -0.67
N TYR A 32 -5.70 2.70 0.45
CA TYR A 32 -6.59 2.01 1.37
C TYR A 32 -7.92 1.60 0.71
N TYR A 33 -8.59 2.50 0.00
CA TYR A 33 -9.85 2.16 -0.67
C TYR A 33 -9.67 1.21 -1.85
N ALA A 34 -8.52 1.21 -2.51
CA ALA A 34 -8.19 0.21 -3.51
C ALA A 34 -8.05 -1.17 -2.84
N LEU A 35 -7.34 -1.24 -1.71
CA LEU A 35 -7.18 -2.45 -0.91
C LEU A 35 -8.53 -3.05 -0.47
N GLU A 36 -9.43 -2.23 0.05
CA GLU A 36 -10.76 -2.67 0.54
C GLU A 36 -11.68 -3.20 -0.57
N LYS A 37 -11.45 -2.80 -1.82
CA LYS A 37 -12.25 -3.25 -2.98
C LYS A 37 -11.74 -4.54 -3.60
N LEU A 38 -10.56 -5.01 -3.18
CA LEU A 38 -9.95 -6.20 -3.75
C LEU A 38 -10.82 -7.43 -3.51
N LYS A 39 -11.06 -8.17 -4.58
CA LYS A 39 -11.66 -9.51 -4.51
C LYS A 39 -10.54 -10.50 -4.33
N THR A 40 -10.08 -10.63 -3.10
CA THR A 40 -8.92 -11.43 -2.71
C THR A 40 -8.97 -12.86 -3.26
N GLU A 41 -10.13 -13.51 -3.25
CA GLU A 41 -10.29 -14.87 -3.77
C GLU A 41 -10.07 -14.98 -5.28
N ASP A 42 -10.43 -13.93 -6.03
CA ASP A 42 -10.26 -13.88 -7.49
C ASP A 42 -8.80 -13.56 -7.85
N ILE A 43 -8.14 -12.71 -7.07
CA ILE A 43 -6.77 -12.26 -7.37
C ILE A 43 -5.73 -13.37 -7.19
N VAL A 44 -5.92 -14.27 -6.23
CA VAL A 44 -5.01 -15.39 -5.94
C VAL A 44 -4.91 -16.33 -7.14
N ARG A 45 -5.97 -16.44 -7.95
CA ARG A 45 -5.99 -17.23 -9.18
C ARG A 45 -5.03 -16.71 -10.25
N PHE A 46 -4.65 -15.42 -10.15
CA PHE A 46 -3.72 -14.77 -11.07
C PHE A 46 -2.28 -14.73 -10.56
N LYS A 47 -1.98 -15.26 -9.36
CA LYS A 47 -0.64 -15.24 -8.76
C LYS A 47 0.46 -15.81 -9.68
N ASP A 48 0.17 -16.92 -10.36
CA ASP A 48 1.11 -17.60 -11.27
C ASP A 48 0.78 -17.34 -12.75
N SER A 49 -0.27 -16.57 -13.02
CA SER A 49 -0.73 -16.28 -14.38
C SER A 49 0.01 -15.06 -14.92
N LYS A 50 0.52 -15.17 -16.16
CA LYS A 50 0.96 -13.97 -16.88
C LYS A 50 -0.25 -13.11 -17.19
N ILE A 51 -0.19 -11.83 -16.84
CA ILE A 51 -1.17 -10.85 -17.32
C ILE A 51 -0.95 -10.68 -18.82
N THR A 52 -2.02 -10.89 -19.58
CA THR A 52 -2.10 -10.75 -21.03
C THR A 52 -3.30 -9.89 -21.39
N GLU A 53 -3.40 -9.41 -22.63
CA GLU A 53 -4.58 -8.65 -23.05
C GLU A 53 -5.89 -9.42 -22.84
N ASN A 54 -5.86 -10.75 -22.98
CA ASN A 54 -7.04 -11.61 -22.88
C ASN A 54 -7.59 -11.79 -21.46
N ASN A 55 -6.76 -11.59 -20.42
CA ASN A 55 -7.19 -11.71 -19.02
C ASN A 55 -7.10 -10.39 -18.24
N THR A 56 -6.73 -9.30 -18.91
CA THR A 56 -6.58 -7.98 -18.28
C THR A 56 -7.88 -7.52 -17.63
N ASP A 57 -9.02 -7.71 -18.29
CA ASP A 57 -10.31 -7.28 -17.73
C ASP A 57 -10.74 -8.10 -16.52
N GLU A 58 -10.41 -9.40 -16.47
CA GLU A 58 -10.65 -10.25 -15.32
C GLU A 58 -9.78 -9.82 -14.12
N VAL A 59 -8.51 -9.54 -14.37
CA VAL A 59 -7.59 -9.03 -13.34
C VAL A 59 -8.08 -7.68 -12.81
N ILE A 60 -8.51 -6.77 -13.69
CA ILE A 60 -9.04 -5.46 -13.30
C ILE A 60 -10.31 -5.59 -12.45
N ASN A 61 -11.19 -6.54 -12.79
CA ASN A 61 -12.36 -6.83 -11.99
C ASN A 61 -12.01 -7.43 -10.62
N ALA A 62 -11.02 -8.33 -10.58
CA ALA A 62 -10.50 -8.91 -9.34
C ALA A 62 -9.82 -7.85 -8.45
N LEU A 63 -9.23 -6.81 -9.05
CA LEU A 63 -8.74 -5.62 -8.36
C LEU A 63 -9.86 -4.68 -7.86
N GLY A 64 -11.13 -5.02 -8.07
CA GLY A 64 -12.28 -4.27 -7.56
C GLY A 64 -12.71 -3.11 -8.46
N PHE A 65 -12.23 -3.03 -9.70
CA PHE A 65 -12.62 -1.99 -10.64
C PHE A 65 -13.70 -2.49 -11.61
N GLU A 66 -14.71 -1.66 -11.83
CA GLU A 66 -15.85 -1.96 -12.71
C GLU A 66 -15.46 -2.11 -14.18
N SER A 67 -14.36 -1.48 -14.60
CA SER A 67 -13.88 -1.49 -15.97
C SER A 67 -12.41 -1.09 -16.07
N ARG A 68 -11.78 -1.45 -17.19
CA ARG A 68 -10.43 -0.99 -17.55
C ARG A 68 -10.30 0.54 -17.56
N GLY A 69 -11.34 1.25 -18.00
CA GLY A 69 -11.36 2.71 -17.98
C GLY A 69 -11.26 3.26 -16.55
N LYS A 70 -12.00 2.68 -15.60
CA LYS A 70 -11.95 3.08 -14.17
C LYS A 70 -10.62 2.78 -13.52
N TYR A 71 -10.02 1.64 -13.86
CA TYR A 71 -8.69 1.31 -13.40
C TYR A 71 -7.62 2.27 -13.94
N ILE A 72 -7.65 2.58 -15.24
CA ILE A 72 -6.73 3.55 -15.84
C ILE A 72 -6.90 4.93 -15.21
N GLU A 73 -8.14 5.37 -14.94
CA GLU A 73 -8.42 6.63 -14.25
C GLU A 73 -7.79 6.65 -12.85
N PHE A 74 -7.94 5.55 -12.08
CA PHE A 74 -7.31 5.40 -10.78
C PHE A 74 -5.78 5.43 -10.86
N ALA A 75 -5.19 4.63 -11.76
CA ALA A 75 -3.74 4.54 -11.93
C ALA A 75 -3.13 5.89 -12.32
N LYS A 76 -3.77 6.64 -13.23
CA LYS A 76 -3.35 8.01 -13.59
C LYS A 76 -3.37 8.95 -12.39
N LYS A 77 -4.44 8.95 -11.60
CA LYS A 77 -4.55 9.79 -10.39
C LYS A 77 -3.52 9.39 -9.33
N GLN A 78 -3.25 8.10 -9.14
CA GLN A 78 -2.19 7.65 -8.24
C GLN A 78 -0.81 8.09 -8.71
N PHE A 79 -0.53 7.98 -10.01
CA PHE A 79 0.70 8.47 -10.60
C PHE A 79 0.87 9.98 -10.40
N GLU A 80 -0.15 10.79 -10.72
CA GLU A 80 -0.14 12.25 -10.53
C GLU A 80 0.17 12.65 -9.08
N ARG A 81 -0.50 12.00 -8.11
CA ARG A 81 -0.23 12.21 -6.68
C ARG A 81 1.19 11.83 -6.32
N TYR A 82 1.66 10.66 -6.78
CA TYR A 82 3.03 10.21 -6.53
C TYR A 82 4.05 11.18 -7.12
N THR A 83 3.90 11.60 -8.37
CA THR A 83 4.81 12.55 -9.03
C THR A 83 4.86 13.90 -8.31
N TYR A 84 3.71 14.41 -7.84
CA TYR A 84 3.69 15.61 -7.01
C TYR A 84 4.54 15.42 -5.75
N LEU A 85 4.29 14.34 -5.02
CA LEU A 85 4.98 14.04 -3.77
C LEU A 85 6.48 13.77 -3.99
N GLU A 86 6.84 13.10 -5.07
CA GLU A 86 8.22 12.84 -5.48
C GLU A 86 8.95 14.14 -5.79
N ASN A 87 8.31 15.04 -6.54
CA ASN A 87 8.92 16.33 -6.89
C ASN A 87 9.15 17.21 -5.66
N LYS A 88 8.23 17.17 -4.70
CA LYS A 88 8.26 18.00 -3.49
C LYS A 88 9.14 17.44 -2.37
N TYR A 89 9.09 16.13 -2.13
CA TYR A 89 9.70 15.48 -0.96
C TYR A 89 10.77 14.45 -1.30
N LYS A 90 10.99 14.13 -2.59
CA LYS A 90 12.00 13.15 -3.04
C LYS A 90 11.86 11.79 -2.34
N ILE A 91 10.64 11.26 -2.30
CA ILE A 91 10.31 9.99 -1.65
C ILE A 91 11.23 8.87 -2.15
N SER A 92 11.56 8.84 -3.44
CA SER A 92 12.43 7.84 -4.06
C SER A 92 13.81 7.74 -3.40
N SER A 93 14.36 8.86 -2.90
CA SER A 93 15.67 8.92 -2.24
C SER A 93 15.68 8.40 -0.81
N LEU A 94 14.50 8.22 -0.20
CA LEU A 94 14.38 7.67 1.13
C LEU A 94 14.75 6.18 1.14
N THR A 95 15.30 5.70 2.25
CA THR A 95 15.50 4.26 2.46
C THR A 95 14.16 3.53 2.53
N GLU A 96 14.15 2.22 2.27
CA GLU A 96 12.93 1.41 2.38
C GLU A 96 12.31 1.47 3.79
N GLU A 97 13.14 1.46 4.84
CA GLU A 97 12.71 1.60 6.23
C GLU A 97 12.05 2.96 6.50
N THR A 98 12.62 4.03 5.95
CA THR A 98 12.07 5.38 6.05
C THR A 98 10.75 5.49 5.29
N LYS A 99 10.64 4.92 4.08
CA LYS A 99 9.38 4.89 3.31
C LYS A 99 8.29 4.14 4.06
N TYR A 100 8.62 2.99 4.65
CA TYR A 100 7.69 2.23 5.49
C TYR A 100 7.23 3.06 6.71
N SER A 101 8.17 3.73 7.38
CA SER A 101 7.86 4.57 8.54
C SER A 101 6.99 5.76 8.17
N LEU A 102 7.27 6.42 7.04
CA LEU A 102 6.45 7.50 6.48
C LEU A 102 5.00 7.05 6.24
N VAL A 103 4.80 5.90 5.60
CA VAL A 103 3.46 5.34 5.34
C VAL A 103 2.74 5.04 6.64
N LYS A 104 3.41 4.35 7.58
CA LYS A 104 2.88 4.04 8.90
C LYS A 104 2.45 5.32 9.63
N ASP A 105 3.32 6.31 9.70
CA ASP A 105 3.08 7.55 10.44
C ASP A 105 1.95 8.37 9.78
N GLY A 106 1.86 8.35 8.44
CA GLY A 106 0.74 8.93 7.69
C GLY A 106 -0.60 8.24 7.97
N LEU A 107 -0.65 6.91 7.94
CA LEU A 107 -1.86 6.14 8.26
C LEU A 107 -2.36 6.45 9.68
N ILE A 108 -1.44 6.56 10.65
CA ILE A 108 -1.75 6.95 12.04
C ILE A 108 -2.28 8.39 12.07
N LYS A 109 -1.55 9.34 11.52
CA LYS A 109 -1.88 10.77 11.60
C LYS A 109 -3.21 11.10 10.95
N PHE A 110 -3.49 10.51 9.80
CA PHE A 110 -4.73 10.76 9.05
C PHE A 110 -5.90 9.89 9.52
N GLN A 111 -5.70 9.09 10.57
CA GLN A 111 -6.69 8.19 11.14
C GLN A 111 -7.34 7.29 10.07
N ILE A 112 -6.52 6.78 9.15
CA ILE A 112 -7.01 5.89 8.09
C ILE A 112 -7.48 4.59 8.77
N PRO A 113 -8.69 4.06 8.45
CA PRO A 113 -9.33 3.01 9.24
C PRO A 113 -8.52 1.73 9.46
N VAL A 114 -7.48 1.48 8.66
CA VAL A 114 -6.47 0.42 8.87
C VAL A 114 -5.94 0.39 10.31
N LEU A 115 -5.82 1.54 10.97
CA LEU A 115 -5.27 1.64 12.33
C LEU A 115 -6.26 2.16 13.37
N HIS A 116 -7.55 2.30 13.02
CA HIS A 116 -8.53 2.73 14.02
C HIS A 116 -8.66 1.65 15.10
N PRO A 117 -8.39 1.96 16.38
CA PRO A 117 -8.60 0.98 17.44
C PRO A 117 -10.09 0.65 17.51
N ASP A 118 -10.41 -0.64 17.60
CA ASP A 118 -11.70 -0.98 18.20
C ASP A 118 -11.59 -0.49 19.65
N PRO A 119 -12.61 0.18 20.19
CA PRO A 119 -12.63 0.46 21.61
C PRO A 119 -12.75 -0.90 22.30
N VAL A 120 -11.64 -1.44 22.81
CA VAL A 120 -11.52 -2.22 24.06
C VAL A 120 -10.12 -2.84 24.15
N GLU A 121 -9.52 -2.59 25.31
CA GLU A 121 -8.28 -3.14 25.85
C GLU A 121 -8.17 -4.66 25.67
N VAL A 122 -7.13 -5.13 24.97
CA VAL A 122 -6.57 -6.46 25.24
C VAL A 122 -5.03 -6.39 25.13
N PRO A 123 -4.27 -6.74 26.19
CA PRO A 123 -2.80 -6.68 26.20
C PRO A 123 -2.11 -7.77 25.36
N THR A 124 -2.85 -8.58 24.63
CA THR A 124 -2.32 -9.50 23.61
C THR A 124 -2.56 -8.85 22.25
N MET A 125 -1.58 -8.89 21.33
CA MET A 125 -1.84 -8.46 19.95
C MET A 125 -3.00 -9.28 19.39
N SER A 126 -4.21 -8.73 19.43
CA SER A 126 -5.40 -9.39 18.91
C SER A 126 -5.18 -9.76 17.45
N CYS A 127 -5.86 -10.79 16.96
CA CYS A 127 -5.76 -11.17 15.55
C CYS A 127 -6.06 -9.97 14.65
N THR A 128 -7.04 -9.14 15.03
CA THR A 128 -7.35 -7.86 14.39
C THR A 128 -6.14 -6.93 14.35
N TRP A 129 -5.42 -6.77 15.46
CA TRP A 129 -4.20 -5.95 15.49
C TRP A 129 -3.10 -6.49 14.57
N LYS A 130 -2.89 -7.81 14.54
CA LYS A 130 -1.94 -8.46 13.62
C LYS A 130 -2.32 -8.22 12.16
N LYS A 131 -3.60 -8.37 11.82
CA LYS A 131 -4.12 -8.08 10.47
C LYS A 131 -3.87 -6.64 10.07
N ARG A 132 -4.20 -5.69 10.95
CA ARG A 132 -3.99 -4.25 10.71
C ARG A 132 -2.53 -3.92 10.40
N TRP A 133 -1.58 -4.47 11.16
CA TRP A 133 -0.15 -4.26 10.88
C TRP A 133 0.32 -4.92 9.58
N CYS A 134 -0.27 -6.06 9.24
CA CYS A 134 -0.02 -6.69 7.94
C CYS A 134 -0.53 -5.79 6.81
N ASP A 135 -1.74 -5.25 6.91
CA ASP A 135 -2.33 -4.34 5.91
C ASP A 135 -1.52 -3.03 5.78
N VAL A 136 -0.99 -2.48 6.88
CA VAL A 136 -0.02 -1.36 6.82
C VAL A 136 1.19 -1.72 5.98
N GLY A 137 1.74 -2.93 6.16
CA GLY A 137 2.87 -3.40 5.37
C GLY A 137 2.55 -3.58 3.90
N VAL A 138 1.35 -4.04 3.59
CA VAL A 138 0.84 -4.16 2.22
C VAL A 138 0.73 -2.79 1.54
N ILE A 139 0.16 -1.79 2.22
CA ILE A 139 0.11 -0.40 1.70
C ILE A 139 1.53 0.17 1.56
N GLY A 140 2.41 -0.08 2.53
CA GLY A 140 3.81 0.33 2.46
C GLY A 140 4.53 -0.26 1.25
N ALA A 141 4.31 -1.54 0.95
CA ALA A 141 4.85 -2.21 -0.22
C ALA A 141 4.30 -1.63 -1.53
N ALA A 142 3.01 -1.23 -1.57
CA ALA A 142 2.44 -0.54 -2.72
C ALA A 142 3.13 0.81 -2.98
N VAL A 143 3.42 1.58 -1.92
CA VAL A 143 4.20 2.83 -2.04
C VAL A 143 5.61 2.56 -2.57
N LEU A 144 6.29 1.52 -2.08
CA LEU A 144 7.60 1.11 -2.59
C LEU A 144 7.53 0.74 -4.08
N ALA A 145 6.51 -0.04 -4.48
CA ALA A 145 6.30 -0.42 -5.87
C ALA A 145 6.07 0.80 -6.78
N HIS A 146 5.29 1.79 -6.32
CA HIS A 146 5.09 3.04 -7.04
C HIS A 146 6.38 3.86 -7.17
N THR A 147 7.30 3.80 -6.19
CA THR A 147 8.63 4.43 -6.34
C THR A 147 9.48 3.80 -7.44
N ALA A 148 9.37 2.47 -7.63
CA ALA A 148 10.04 1.78 -8.72
C ALA A 148 9.44 2.13 -10.09
N CYS A 149 8.12 2.33 -10.18
CA CYS A 149 7.43 2.75 -11.40
C CYS A 149 7.67 4.22 -11.75
N GLY A 150 7.78 5.10 -10.74
CA GLY A 150 7.94 6.56 -10.91
C GLY A 150 9.29 7.00 -11.49
N ALA A 151 10.28 6.09 -11.55
CA ALA A 151 11.54 6.32 -12.25
C ALA A 151 11.41 6.21 -13.79
N LEU A 152 10.27 5.73 -14.29
CA LEU A 152 10.00 5.57 -15.70
C LEU A 152 9.02 6.67 -16.15
N ASP A 153 9.45 7.50 -17.11
CA ASP A 153 8.70 8.66 -17.64
C ASP A 153 7.39 8.28 -18.36
N VAL A 154 6.24 8.68 -17.82
CA VAL A 154 4.89 8.33 -18.29
C VAL A 154 4.55 8.83 -19.69
N GLU A 155 5.20 9.90 -20.18
CA GLU A 155 5.01 10.34 -21.57
C GLU A 155 5.55 9.33 -22.59
N THR A 156 6.51 8.48 -22.19
CA THR A 156 7.21 7.57 -23.11
C THR A 156 6.64 6.15 -23.10
N LEU A 157 5.93 5.75 -22.04
CA LEU A 157 5.79 4.33 -21.69
C LEU A 157 4.52 3.63 -22.17
N GLY A 158 3.60 4.36 -22.79
CA GLY A 158 2.39 3.79 -23.37
C GLY A 158 1.49 3.07 -22.36
N LEU A 159 0.32 2.66 -22.85
CA LEU A 159 -0.69 1.98 -22.03
C LEU A 159 -0.17 0.71 -21.35
N THR A 160 0.79 0.03 -21.98
CA THR A 160 1.32 -1.29 -21.58
C THR A 160 2.12 -1.26 -20.29
N ILE A 161 2.89 -0.21 -20.04
CA ILE A 161 3.71 -0.12 -18.82
C ILE A 161 2.92 0.44 -17.65
N ILE A 162 1.99 1.36 -17.90
CA ILE A 162 1.00 1.78 -16.89
C ILE A 162 0.21 0.55 -16.43
N LEU A 163 -0.28 -0.26 -17.37
CA LEU A 163 -0.96 -1.50 -17.03
C LEU A 163 0.00 -2.50 -16.37
N GLY A 164 1.20 -2.74 -16.88
CA GLY A 164 2.13 -3.71 -16.30
C GLY A 164 2.60 -3.36 -14.88
N CYS A 165 3.03 -2.12 -14.65
CA CYS A 165 3.61 -1.69 -13.38
C CYS A 165 2.54 -1.57 -12.29
N HIS A 166 1.41 -0.90 -12.58
CA HIS A 166 0.35 -0.77 -11.59
C HIS A 166 -0.41 -2.08 -11.39
N THR A 167 -0.57 -2.93 -12.43
CA THR A 167 -1.27 -4.21 -12.23
C THR A 167 -0.37 -5.17 -11.47
N GLY A 168 0.95 -5.15 -11.71
CA GLY A 168 1.91 -5.89 -10.89
C GLY A 168 1.92 -5.42 -9.43
N ALA A 169 1.97 -4.10 -9.18
CA ALA A 169 1.88 -3.54 -7.84
C ALA A 169 0.56 -3.91 -7.16
N ALA A 170 -0.56 -3.78 -7.86
CA ALA A 170 -1.88 -4.13 -7.35
C ALA A 170 -2.03 -5.64 -7.09
N LEU A 171 -1.46 -6.50 -7.94
CA LEU A 171 -1.40 -7.96 -7.69
C LEU A 171 -0.55 -8.28 -6.45
N ALA A 172 0.61 -7.65 -6.28
CA ALA A 172 1.46 -7.85 -5.12
C ALA A 172 0.78 -7.37 -3.84
N GLN A 173 0.13 -6.20 -3.90
CA GLN A 173 -0.67 -5.66 -2.82
C GLN A 173 -1.82 -6.61 -2.46
N ALA A 174 -2.49 -7.16 -3.45
CA ALA A 174 -3.61 -8.07 -3.24
C ALA A 174 -3.20 -9.45 -2.72
N ALA A 175 -2.07 -10.00 -3.18
CA ALA A 175 -1.49 -11.22 -2.64
C ALA A 175 -1.03 -11.02 -1.20
N GLY A 176 -0.42 -9.87 -0.89
CA GLY A 176 -0.07 -9.50 0.48
C GLY A 176 -1.30 -9.41 1.38
N HIS A 177 -2.37 -8.75 0.91
CA HIS A 177 -3.63 -8.65 1.65
C HIS A 177 -4.29 -10.02 1.88
N ALA A 178 -4.26 -10.90 0.87
CA ALA A 178 -4.74 -12.27 1.01
C ALA A 178 -4.04 -13.01 2.15
N LEU A 179 -2.72 -12.87 2.24
CA LEU A 179 -1.93 -13.45 3.32
C LEU A 179 -2.28 -12.82 4.67
N CYS A 180 -2.57 -11.51 4.72
CA CYS A 180 -3.04 -10.84 5.93
C CYS A 180 -4.37 -11.41 6.43
N ILE A 181 -5.32 -11.67 5.52
CA ILE A 181 -6.61 -12.31 5.85
C ILE A 181 -6.40 -13.75 6.32
N ALA A 182 -5.61 -14.56 5.60
CA ALA A 182 -5.33 -15.93 5.99
C ALA A 182 -4.68 -16.03 7.39
N ASN A 183 -3.69 -15.17 7.67
CA ASN A 183 -3.05 -15.10 8.98
C ASN A 183 -4.01 -14.64 10.09
N TYR A 184 -4.98 -13.79 9.75
CA TYR A 184 -6.04 -13.39 10.68
C TYR A 184 -6.95 -14.58 11.00
N ASP A 185 -7.42 -15.29 9.99
CA ASP A 185 -8.30 -16.45 10.14
C ASP A 185 -7.63 -17.57 10.95
N ASP A 186 -6.35 -17.85 10.66
CA ASP A 186 -5.57 -18.83 11.43
C ASP A 186 -5.39 -18.38 12.89
N CYS A 187 -5.10 -17.10 13.12
CA CYS A 187 -4.99 -16.55 14.47
C CYS A 187 -6.31 -16.67 15.25
N VAL A 188 -7.45 -16.35 14.63
CA VAL A 188 -8.79 -16.48 15.26
C VAL A 188 -9.13 -17.94 15.54
N ALA A 189 -8.69 -18.84 14.67
CA ALA A 189 -8.82 -20.29 14.85
C ALA A 189 -7.84 -20.89 15.87
N GLY A 190 -6.91 -20.10 16.42
CA GLY A 190 -5.90 -20.56 17.38
C GLY A 190 -4.83 -21.48 16.79
N LYS A 191 -4.55 -21.34 15.49
CA LYS A 191 -3.53 -22.10 14.76
C LYS A 191 -2.17 -21.42 14.74
#